data_AF-A0A0C9SMR5-F1
#
_entry.id   AF-A0A0C9SMR5-F1
#
_cell.length_a   1.000
_cell.length_b   1.000
_cell.length_c   1.000
_cell.angle_alpha   90.00
_cell.angle_beta   90.00
_cell.angle_gamma   90.00
#
_symmetry.space_group_name_H-M   'P 1'
#
loop_
_entity.id
_entity.type
_entity.pdbx_description
1 polymer ?
#
loop_
_entity_poly.entity_id
_entity_poly.type
_entity_poly.pdbx_seq_one_letter_code
_entity_poly.pdbx_strand_id
1 'polypeptide(L)' 'MTPHRFLRHPTVLTFLRRQSPDSPHPTLANLHVSLANRDHLWSYITQVQKLKFPFGTGWQGL' A
#
# COMPACT_ATOMS: atom_id res chain seq x y z
N MET A 1 6.90 -6.37 1.92
CA MET A 1 6.40 -5.41 0.90
C MET A 1 6.80 -4.00 1.32
N THR A 2 7.41 -3.19 0.44
CA THR A 2 7.82 -1.80 0.75
C THR A 2 6.85 -0.78 0.12
N PRO A 3 6.75 0.47 0.61
CA PRO A 3 5.91 1.51 0.02
C PRO A 3 6.15 1.72 -1.48
N HIS A 4 7.42 1.70 -1.91
CA HIS A 4 7.77 1.81 -3.32
C HIS A 4 7.21 0.67 -4.17
N ARG A 5 7.29 -0.57 -3.68
CA ARG A 5 6.72 -1.73 -4.38
C ARG A 5 5.20 -1.70 -4.35
N PHE A 6 4.60 -1.27 -3.24
CA PHE A 6 3.15 -1.13 -3.10
C PHE A 6 2.58 -0.14 -4.11
N LEU A 7 3.18 1.06 -4.22
CA LEU A 7 2.76 2.10 -5.16
C LEU A 7 2.88 1.69 -6.64
N ARG A 8 3.81 0.79 -6.96
CA ARG A 8 4.01 0.27 -8.32
C ARG A 8 3.20 -1.00 -8.60
N HIS A 9 2.47 -1.53 -7.63
CA HIS A 9 1.77 -2.79 -7.79
C HIS A 9 0.54 -2.62 -8.70
N PRO A 10 0.33 -3.49 -9.71
CA PRO A 10 -0.74 -3.33 -10.70
C PRO A 10 -2.14 -3.28 -10.08
N THR A 11 -2.37 -4.01 -8.99
CA THR A 11 -3.64 -3.96 -8.24
C THR A 11 -3.88 -2.57 -7.65
N VAL A 12 -2.85 -1.93 -7.08
CA VAL A 12 -2.96 -0.59 -6.49
C VAL A 12 -3.18 0.45 -7.57
N LEU A 13 -2.45 0.34 -8.70
CA LEU A 13 -2.64 1.25 -9.84
C LEU A 13 -4.05 1.13 -10.44
N THR A 14 -4.56 -0.08 -10.59
CA THR A 14 -5.94 -0.31 -11.07
C THR A 14 -6.97 0.25 -10.10
N PHE A 15 -6.77 0.06 -8.80
CA PHE A 15 -7.63 0.63 -7.77
C PHE A 15 -7.63 2.16 -7.81
N LEU A 16 -6.46 2.78 -7.90
CA LEU A 16 -6.30 4.24 -7.98
C LEU A 16 -6.99 4.83 -9.21
N ARG A 17 -6.87 4.18 -10.37
CA ARG A 17 -7.55 4.62 -11.60
C ARG A 17 -9.07 4.54 -11.48
N ARG A 18 -9.60 3.54 -10.77
CA ARG A 18 -11.05 3.43 -10.52
C ARG A 18 -11.55 4.49 -9.56
N GLN A 19 -10.77 4.80 -8.52
CA GLN A 19 -11.18 5.73 -7.47
C GLN A 19 -11.00 7.21 -7.86
N SER A 20 -10.14 7.50 -8.83
CA SER A 20 -9.89 8.86 -9.32
C SER A 20 -9.82 8.86 -10.85
N PRO A 21 -10.95 8.66 -11.55
CA PRO A 21 -11.00 8.57 -13.01
C PRO A 21 -10.64 9.90 -13.69
N ASP A 22 -10.87 11.02 -13.02
CA ASP A 22 -10.61 12.37 -13.55
C ASP A 22 -9.13 12.76 -13.52
N SER A 23 -8.30 12.02 -12.79
CA SER A 23 -6.86 12.28 -12.71
C SER A 23 -6.10 11.45 -13.74
N PRO A 24 -5.34 12.06 -14.67
CA PRO A 24 -4.53 11.33 -15.64
C PRO A 24 -3.41 10.51 -14.97
N HIS A 25 -2.97 10.95 -13.79
CA HIS A 25 -1.94 10.30 -12.99
C HIS A 25 -2.40 10.18 -11.53
N PRO A 26 -3.30 9.23 -11.23
CA PRO A 26 -3.85 9.11 -9.88
C PRO A 26 -2.77 8.62 -8.91
N THR A 27 -2.72 9.25 -7.75
CA THR A 27 -1.79 8.97 -6.65
C THR A 27 -2.57 8.66 -5.38
N LEU A 28 -1.92 8.07 -4.36
CA LEU A 28 -2.58 7.86 -3.07
C LEU A 28 -3.03 9.16 -2.38
N ALA A 29 -2.41 10.30 -2.71
CA ALA A 29 -2.82 11.59 -2.18
C ALA A 29 -4.23 11.97 -2.64
N ASN A 30 -4.68 11.47 -3.81
CA ASN A 30 -6.05 11.65 -4.30
C ASN A 30 -7.08 10.90 -3.44
N LEU A 31 -6.66 9.87 -2.69
CA LEU A 31 -7.51 9.19 -1.71
C LEU A 31 -7.55 9.95 -0.39
N HIS A 32 -6.36 10.31 0.12
CA HIS A 32 -6.20 11.06 1.36
C HIS A 32 -4.82 11.72 1.41
N VAL A 33 -4.77 12.99 1.82
CA VAL A 33 -3.53 13.79 1.86
C VAL A 33 -2.40 13.14 2.67
N SER A 34 -2.75 12.44 3.75
CA SER A 34 -1.75 11.80 4.63
C SER A 34 -0.97 10.67 3.95
N LEU A 35 -1.52 10.07 2.89
CA LEU A 35 -0.89 8.99 2.12
C LEU A 35 0.14 9.49 1.11
N ALA A 36 0.28 10.81 0.93
CA ALA A 36 1.42 11.40 0.26
C ALA A 36 2.73 11.17 1.04
N ASN A 37 2.64 11.04 2.37
CA ASN A 37 3.78 10.76 3.23
C ASN A 37 4.11 9.26 3.21
N ARG A 38 5.34 8.94 2.78
CA ARG A 38 5.86 7.57 2.72
C ARG A 38 5.98 6.91 4.08
N ASP A 39 6.32 7.64 5.14
CA ASP A 39 6.44 7.08 6.48
C ASP A 39 5.08 6.67 7.03
N HIS A 40 4.05 7.46 6.72
CA HIS A 40 2.68 7.11 7.06
C HIS A 40 2.19 5.90 6.27
N LEU A 41 2.48 5.85 4.97
CA LEU A 41 2.18 4.66 4.16
C LEU A 41 2.92 3.42 4.67
N TRP A 42 4.17 3.57 5.12
CA TRP A 42 4.95 2.50 5.72
C TRP A 42 4.31 1.98 7.01
N SER A 43 3.82 2.88 7.88
CA SER A 43 3.17 2.48 9.14
C SER A 43 1.92 1.62 8.88
N TYR A 44 1.08 2.02 7.94
CA TYR A 44 -0.10 1.23 7.53
C TYR A 44 0.27 -0.13 6.96
N ILE A 45 1.24 -0.19 6.04
CA ILE A 45 1.70 -1.46 5.45
C ILE A 45 2.23 -2.38 6.56
N THR A 46 3.01 -1.85 7.49
CA THR A 46 3.57 -2.61 8.62
C THR A 46 2.48 -3.09 9.58
N GLN A 47 1.51 -2.24 9.90
CA GLN A 47 0.37 -2.61 10.74
C GLN A 47 -0.41 -3.78 10.13
N VAL A 48 -0.75 -3.69 8.84
CA VAL A 48 -1.47 -4.77 8.14
C VAL A 48 -0.63 -6.05 8.07
N GLN A 49 0.68 -5.95 7.83
CA GLN A 49 1.57 -7.12 7.85
C GLN A 49 1.56 -7.82 9.21
N LYS A 50 1.66 -7.07 10.31
CA LYS A 50 1.58 -7.65 11.67
C LYS A 50 0.23 -8.29 11.96
N LEU A 51 -0.86 -7.70 11.47
CA LEU A 51 -2.21 -8.25 11.64
C LEU A 51 -2.44 -9.53 10.82
N LYS A 52 -1.89 -9.61 9.60
CA LYS A 52 -2.12 -10.76 8.70
C LYS A 52 -1.07 -11.86 8.84
N PHE A 53 0.14 -11.50 9.26
CA PHE A 53 1.28 -12.39 9.43
C PHE A 53 1.92 -12.11 10.81
N PRO A 54 1.23 -12.42 11.92
CA PRO A 54 1.72 -12.10 13.26
C PRO A 54 3.04 -12.80 13.61
N PHE A 55 3.26 -14.00 13.06
CA PHE A 55 4.50 -14.76 13.21
C PHE A 55 5.51 -14.49 12.07
N GLY A 56 5.24 -13.49 11.23
CA GLY A 56 6.00 -13.21 10.02
C GLY A 56 5.60 -14.10 8.84
N THR A 57 6.31 -13.95 7.73
CA THR A 57 6.15 -14.77 6.51
C THR A 57 7.27 -15.81 6.36
N GLY A 58 8.03 -16.04 7.43
CA GLY A 58 9.06 -17.09 7.47
C GLY A 58 8.40 -18.46 7.57
N TRP A 59 8.88 -19.43 6.79
CA TRP A 59 8.42 -20.81 6.89
C TRP A 59 8.82 -21.34 8.28
N GLN A 60 7.84 -21.78 9.07
CA GLN A 60 8.07 -22.06 10.49
C GLN A 60 8.49 -23.50 10.80
N GLY A 61 8.75 -24.34 9.80
CA GLY A 61 9.17 -25.72 10.09
C GLY A 61 8.00 -26.59 10.54
N LEU A 62 7.77 -27.72 9.87
CA LEU A 62 7.35 -28.92 10.61
C LEU A 62 8.62 -29.68 10.96
#